data_AF-A0A847FCY2-F1
#
_entry.id   AF-A0A847FCY2-F1
#
_cell.length_a   1.000
_cell.length_b   1.000
_cell.length_c   1.000
_cell.angle_alpha   90.00
_cell.angle_beta   90.00
_cell.angle_gamma   90.00
#
_symmetry.space_group_name_H-M   'P 1'
#
loop_
_entity.id
_entity.type
_entity.pdbx_description
1 polymer ?
#
loop_
_entity_poly.entity_id
_entity_poly.type
_entity_poly.pdbx_seq_one_letter_code
_entity_poly.pdbx_strand_id
1 'polypeptide(L)'
;MIPIAKPVIDQDTEETIRQVIVSGSLAQGRYVKEFEEAFASYISSEHAIATTSGTNALQLALLAAGIREGDEVITTPFSFIASATAVLQCGARPIFADIDPVTFNIDPNEIESKITPRTKAIIGVHLYGQVFNIEATQDICEHHNLVMIEDACQAHGASWREHKAGSFGIGCFSFYPTKNMTTGEGGMITTNDQDIACKCRLLRNHGQAERYRHTILGYNARMTEIAAVIGL
;
A
#
# COMPACT_ATOMS: atom_id res chain seq x y z
N MET A 1 -8.26 -22.84 23.32
CA MET A 1 -7.43 -22.38 22.20
C MET A 1 -7.60 -20.87 22.09
N ILE A 2 -6.53 -20.09 22.10
CA ILE A 2 -6.59 -18.62 21.99
C ILE A 2 -6.30 -18.27 20.52
N PRO A 3 -7.24 -17.65 19.78
CA PRO A 3 -7.01 -17.28 18.38
C PRO A 3 -6.05 -16.10 18.28
N ILE A 4 -5.23 -16.07 17.21
CA ILE A 4 -4.28 -14.97 16.95
C ILE A 4 -5.02 -13.68 16.55
N ALA A 5 -6.15 -13.79 15.83
CA ALA A 5 -6.98 -12.66 15.44
C ALA A 5 -8.46 -13.07 15.37
N LYS A 6 -9.35 -12.11 15.66
CA LYS A 6 -10.80 -12.27 15.54
C LYS A 6 -11.41 -10.92 15.13
N PRO A 7 -11.72 -10.71 13.84
CA PRO A 7 -12.47 -9.54 13.38
C PRO A 7 -13.78 -9.36 14.13
N VAL A 8 -14.18 -8.10 14.31
CA VAL A 8 -15.48 -7.72 14.86
C VAL A 8 -16.14 -6.82 13.82
N ILE A 9 -17.39 -7.14 13.49
CA ILE A 9 -18.27 -6.31 12.66
C ILE A 9 -19.42 -5.93 13.57
N ASP A 10 -19.70 -4.63 13.71
CA ASP A 10 -20.81 -4.16 14.52
C ASP A 10 -22.13 -4.14 13.75
N GLN A 11 -23.22 -3.95 14.48
CA GLN A 11 -24.57 -4.00 13.92
C GLN A 11 -24.84 -2.87 12.91
N ASP A 12 -24.24 -1.70 13.10
CA ASP A 12 -24.40 -0.56 12.19
C ASP A 12 -23.71 -0.84 10.84
N THR A 13 -22.54 -1.48 10.88
CA THR A 13 -21.83 -1.98 9.70
C THR A 13 -22.66 -3.04 8.98
N GLU A 14 -23.22 -4.02 9.70
CA GLU A 14 -24.08 -5.06 9.11
C GLU A 14 -25.29 -4.47 8.37
N GLU A 15 -25.98 -3.52 8.98
CA GLU A 15 -27.14 -2.86 8.37
C GLU A 15 -26.74 -2.03 7.15
N THR A 16 -25.58 -1.37 7.20
CA THR A 16 -25.04 -0.60 6.06
C THR A 16 -24.67 -1.51 4.90
N ILE A 17 -24.08 -2.68 5.17
CA ILE A 17 -23.82 -3.71 4.15
C ILE A 17 -25.13 -4.19 3.51
N ARG A 18 -26.18 -4.40 4.31
CA ARG A 18 -27.51 -4.78 3.79
C ARG A 18 -28.04 -3.72 2.82
N GLN A 19 -27.87 -2.43 3.13
CA GLN A 19 -28.27 -1.34 2.25
C GLN A 19 -27.48 -1.33 0.92
N VAL A 20 -26.17 -1.59 0.97
CA VAL A 20 -25.35 -1.75 -0.25
C VAL A 20 -25.89 -2.87 -1.12
N ILE A 21 -26.17 -4.05 -0.55
CA ILE A 21 -26.71 -5.20 -1.27
C ILE A 21 -28.05 -4.86 -1.93
N VAL A 22 -28.97 -4.25 -1.18
CA VAL A 22 -30.30 -3.85 -1.69
C VAL A 22 -30.17 -2.81 -2.81
N SER A 23 -29.20 -1.90 -2.74
CA SER A 23 -29.01 -0.86 -3.76
C SER A 23 -28.48 -1.38 -5.10
N GLY A 24 -27.82 -2.54 -5.11
CA GLY A 24 -27.13 -3.08 -6.28
C GLY A 24 -25.84 -2.35 -6.70
N SER A 25 -25.45 -1.28 -6.00
CA SER A 25 -24.18 -0.58 -6.23
C SER A 25 -23.07 -1.26 -5.43
N LEU A 26 -22.39 -2.24 -6.04
CA LEU A 26 -21.51 -3.16 -5.30
C LEU A 26 -20.01 -2.86 -5.39
N ALA A 27 -19.56 -2.04 -6.34
CA ALA A 27 -18.14 -1.82 -6.58
C ALA A 27 -17.80 -0.35 -6.82
N GLN A 28 -16.75 0.13 -6.15
CA GLN A 28 -16.14 1.45 -6.34
C GLN A 28 -17.16 2.60 -6.42
N GLY A 29 -18.02 2.72 -5.40
CA GLY A 29 -19.08 3.70 -5.31
C GLY A 29 -18.80 4.76 -4.23
N ARG A 30 -19.83 5.11 -3.47
CA ARG A 30 -19.77 6.18 -2.46
C ARG A 30 -18.94 5.77 -1.25
N TYR A 31 -19.10 4.53 -0.77
CA TYR A 31 -18.45 4.08 0.45
C TYR A 31 -16.96 3.88 0.24
N VAL A 32 -16.55 3.42 -0.95
CA VAL A 32 -15.13 3.39 -1.31
C VAL A 32 -14.54 4.79 -1.29
N LYS A 33 -15.24 5.80 -1.83
CA LYS A 33 -14.78 7.19 -1.80
C LYS A 33 -14.71 7.75 -0.37
N GLU A 34 -15.74 7.52 0.43
CA GLU A 34 -15.77 7.94 1.85
C GLU A 34 -14.63 7.29 2.65
N PHE A 35 -14.36 6.00 2.41
CA PHE A 35 -13.25 5.29 3.04
C PHE A 35 -11.88 5.83 2.61
N GLU A 36 -11.70 6.14 1.32
CA GLU A 36 -10.48 6.81 0.84
C GLU A 36 -10.28 8.16 1.54
N GLU A 37 -11.31 8.99 1.64
CA GLU A 37 -11.24 10.31 2.29
C GLU A 37 -10.95 10.20 3.80
N ALA A 38 -11.64 9.30 4.50
CA ALA A 38 -11.44 9.05 5.92
C ALA A 38 -10.03 8.52 6.21
N PHE A 39 -9.54 7.58 5.39
CA PHE A 39 -8.21 7.00 5.58
C PHE A 39 -7.09 7.99 5.25
N ALA A 40 -7.25 8.80 4.19
CA ALA A 40 -6.34 9.88 3.86
C ALA A 40 -6.20 10.86 5.03
N SER A 41 -7.34 11.27 5.62
CA SER A 41 -7.36 12.11 6.82
C SER A 41 -6.71 11.43 8.03
N TYR A 42 -6.95 10.13 8.23
CA TYR A 42 -6.39 9.38 9.36
C TYR A 42 -4.86 9.30 9.30
N ILE A 43 -4.30 9.01 8.12
CA ILE A 43 -2.86 8.91 7.88
C ILE A 43 -2.19 10.29 7.75
N SER A 44 -2.98 11.36 7.55
CA SER A 44 -2.50 12.70 7.21
C SER A 44 -1.77 12.75 5.86
N SER A 45 -2.34 12.08 4.85
CA SER A 45 -1.91 12.13 3.45
C SER A 45 -2.95 12.84 2.57
N GLU A 46 -2.55 13.50 1.49
CA GLU A 46 -3.47 14.21 0.58
C GLU A 46 -4.38 13.26 -0.22
N HIS A 47 -3.90 12.05 -0.51
CA HIS A 47 -4.64 11.08 -1.30
C HIS A 47 -4.59 9.69 -0.68
N ALA A 48 -5.74 9.00 -0.73
CA ALA A 48 -5.80 7.56 -0.57
C ALA A 48 -6.52 6.91 -1.78
N ILE A 49 -6.10 5.70 -2.14
CA ILE A 49 -6.63 4.94 -3.28
C ILE A 49 -6.86 3.50 -2.82
N ALA A 50 -8.13 3.12 -2.67
CA ALA A 50 -8.53 1.81 -2.18
C ALA A 50 -8.33 0.75 -3.28
N THR A 51 -7.76 -0.40 -2.90
CA THR A 51 -7.46 -1.52 -3.79
C THR A 51 -8.04 -2.84 -3.25
N THR A 52 -8.01 -3.88 -4.07
CA THR A 52 -8.50 -5.24 -3.71
C THR A 52 -7.66 -5.95 -2.64
N SER A 53 -6.39 -5.57 -2.46
CA SER A 53 -5.48 -6.19 -1.49
C SER A 53 -4.25 -5.30 -1.25
N GLY A 54 -3.54 -5.52 -0.14
CA GLY A 54 -2.24 -4.87 0.08
C GLY A 54 -1.19 -5.24 -0.98
N THR A 55 -1.26 -6.44 -1.56
CA THR A 55 -0.41 -6.83 -2.70
C THR A 55 -0.70 -5.97 -3.93
N ASN A 56 -1.98 -5.71 -4.24
CA ASN A 56 -2.33 -4.80 -5.34
C ASN A 56 -1.96 -3.36 -5.01
N ALA A 57 -2.04 -2.92 -3.74
CA ALA A 57 -1.54 -1.61 -3.34
C ALA A 57 -0.05 -1.46 -3.69
N LEU A 58 0.80 -2.41 -3.27
CA LEU A 58 2.24 -2.42 -3.58
C LEU A 58 2.50 -2.45 -5.08
N GLN A 59 1.83 -3.33 -5.82
CA GLN A 59 2.00 -3.46 -7.27
C GLN A 59 1.66 -2.15 -7.99
N LEU A 60 0.50 -1.55 -7.68
CA LEU A 60 0.06 -0.33 -8.33
C LEU A 60 0.92 0.88 -7.95
N ALA A 61 1.40 0.95 -6.70
CA ALA A 61 2.35 1.97 -6.25
C ALA A 61 3.66 1.90 -7.04
N LEU A 62 4.22 0.70 -7.21
CA LEU A 62 5.44 0.46 -8.00
C LEU A 62 5.25 0.90 -9.46
N LEU A 63 4.16 0.48 -10.11
CA LEU A 63 3.87 0.85 -11.49
C LEU A 63 3.65 2.37 -11.65
N ALA A 64 2.94 3.01 -10.70
CA ALA A 64 2.73 4.45 -10.72
C ALA A 64 4.04 5.24 -10.53
N ALA A 65 4.94 4.73 -9.71
CA ALA A 65 6.31 5.22 -9.52
C ALA A 65 7.21 5.00 -10.75
N GLY A 66 6.72 4.32 -11.79
CA GLY A 66 7.43 4.11 -13.06
C GLY A 66 8.35 2.90 -13.06
N ILE A 67 8.24 2.01 -12.06
CA ILE A 67 8.97 0.74 -12.04
C ILE A 67 8.51 -0.12 -13.21
N ARG A 68 9.48 -0.67 -13.94
CA ARG A 68 9.25 -1.46 -15.15
C ARG A 68 10.24 -2.62 -15.26
N GLU A 69 10.07 -3.39 -16.33
CA GLU A 69 10.96 -4.51 -16.64
C GLU A 69 12.44 -4.10 -16.66
N GLY A 70 13.27 -4.88 -15.97
CA GLY A 70 14.72 -4.65 -15.88
C GLY A 70 15.17 -3.71 -14.76
N ASP A 71 14.25 -3.01 -14.08
CA ASP A 71 14.58 -2.22 -12.90
C ASP A 71 14.88 -3.11 -11.68
N GLU A 72 15.59 -2.55 -10.71
CA GLU A 72 15.85 -3.17 -9.41
C GLU A 72 15.14 -2.39 -8.30
N VAL A 73 14.51 -3.13 -7.39
CA VAL A 73 13.87 -2.58 -6.19
C VAL A 73 14.49 -3.23 -4.97
N ILE A 74 15.08 -2.44 -4.09
CA ILE A 74 15.68 -2.95 -2.85
C ILE A 74 14.56 -3.16 -1.82
N THR A 75 14.58 -4.30 -1.13
CA THR A 75 13.69 -4.59 0.00
C THR A 75 14.35 -5.59 0.94
N THR A 76 13.62 -6.04 1.97
CA THR A 76 14.09 -7.06 2.92
C THR A 76 13.56 -8.46 2.57
N PRO A 77 14.34 -9.53 2.77
CA PRO A 77 13.84 -10.90 2.68
C PRO A 77 12.98 -11.28 3.90
N PHE A 78 13.01 -10.50 4.98
CA PHE A 78 12.30 -10.75 6.22
C PHE A 78 10.98 -9.95 6.28
N SER A 79 10.02 -10.36 5.43
CA SER A 79 8.68 -9.80 5.37
C SER A 79 7.69 -10.85 4.85
N PHE A 80 6.42 -10.47 4.71
CA PHE A 80 5.49 -11.22 3.90
C PHE A 80 5.89 -11.16 2.42
N ILE A 81 5.76 -12.28 1.69
CA ILE A 81 6.26 -12.45 0.32
C ILE A 81 5.71 -11.43 -0.70
N ALA A 82 4.58 -10.79 -0.40
CA ALA A 82 3.97 -9.79 -1.27
C ALA A 82 4.89 -8.60 -1.58
N SER A 83 5.75 -8.17 -0.65
CA SER A 83 6.69 -7.07 -0.89
C SER A 83 7.63 -7.38 -2.06
N ALA A 84 8.12 -8.62 -2.16
CA ALA A 84 8.97 -9.07 -3.27
C ALA A 84 8.16 -9.48 -4.51
N THR A 85 6.98 -10.09 -4.33
CA THR A 85 6.15 -10.56 -5.46
C THR A 85 5.55 -9.39 -6.23
N ALA A 86 5.18 -8.30 -5.58
CA ALA A 86 4.72 -7.08 -6.24
C ALA A 86 5.80 -6.50 -7.18
N VAL A 87 7.08 -6.55 -6.79
CA VAL A 87 8.21 -6.17 -7.64
C VAL A 87 8.29 -7.07 -8.88
N LEU A 88 8.23 -8.39 -8.69
CA LEU A 88 8.25 -9.35 -9.79
C LEU A 88 7.05 -9.18 -10.74
N GLN A 89 5.87 -8.86 -10.22
CA GLN A 89 4.67 -8.59 -11.01
C GLN A 89 4.79 -7.33 -11.89
N CYS A 90 5.73 -6.43 -11.59
CA CYS A 90 6.08 -5.28 -12.44
C CYS A 90 7.16 -5.60 -13.48
N GLY A 91 7.68 -6.83 -13.51
CA GLY A 91 8.83 -7.23 -14.34
C GLY A 91 10.19 -6.79 -13.78
N ALA A 92 10.22 -6.16 -12.59
CA ALA A 92 11.43 -5.72 -11.93
C ALA A 92 12.04 -6.84 -11.07
N ARG A 93 13.28 -6.64 -10.62
CA ARG A 93 14.02 -7.59 -9.79
C ARG A 93 14.10 -7.11 -8.33
N PRO A 94 13.62 -7.90 -7.34
CA PRO A 94 13.86 -7.59 -5.94
C PRO A 94 15.33 -7.83 -5.61
N ILE A 95 15.95 -6.87 -4.94
CA ILE A 95 17.30 -6.96 -4.38
C ILE A 95 17.19 -6.93 -2.87
N PHE A 96 17.71 -7.96 -2.21
CA PHE A 96 17.58 -8.10 -0.76
C PHE A 96 18.74 -7.41 -0.03
N ALA A 97 18.39 -6.47 0.84
CA ALA A 97 19.24 -5.96 1.92
C ALA A 97 18.84 -6.64 3.23
N ASP A 98 19.81 -6.89 4.10
CA ASP A 98 19.54 -7.59 5.37
C ASP A 98 18.83 -6.68 6.38
N ILE A 99 18.39 -7.27 7.48
CA ILE A 99 17.70 -6.57 8.57
C ILE A 99 18.64 -6.21 9.71
N ASP A 100 18.27 -5.19 10.47
CA ASP A 100 18.80 -4.99 11.81
C ASP A 100 18.18 -6.06 12.75
N PRO A 101 18.99 -6.90 13.43
CA PRO A 101 18.49 -7.99 14.27
C PRO A 101 17.74 -7.52 15.53
N VAL A 102 17.83 -6.25 15.90
CA VAL A 102 17.10 -5.67 17.04
C VAL A 102 15.71 -5.22 16.62
N THR A 103 15.60 -4.57 15.46
CA THR A 103 14.33 -4.00 14.98
C THR A 103 13.57 -4.92 14.02
N PHE A 104 14.26 -5.89 13.43
CA PHE A 104 13.80 -6.75 12.33
C PHE A 104 13.40 -6.02 11.05
N ASN A 105 13.59 -4.70 10.99
CA ASN A 105 13.38 -3.91 9.81
C ASN A 105 14.67 -3.86 8.97
N ILE A 106 14.52 -3.48 7.69
CA ILE A 106 15.65 -3.32 6.76
C ILE A 106 16.73 -2.41 7.36
N ASP A 107 18.00 -2.84 7.35
CA ASP A 107 19.12 -2.04 7.83
C ASP A 107 19.55 -1.04 6.73
N PRO A 108 19.48 0.28 6.98
CA PRO A 108 19.93 1.28 6.00
C PRO A 108 21.38 1.10 5.54
N ASN A 109 22.27 0.58 6.39
CA ASN A 109 23.67 0.34 6.02
C ASN A 109 23.81 -0.77 4.99
N GLU A 110 22.90 -1.74 5.00
CA GLU A 110 22.87 -2.83 4.02
C GLU A 110 22.30 -2.36 2.67
N ILE A 111 21.49 -1.29 2.65
CA ILE A 111 20.87 -0.76 1.42
C ILE A 111 21.91 -0.19 0.47
N GLU A 112 22.76 0.75 0.93
CA GLU A 112 23.68 1.49 0.05
C GLU A 112 24.59 0.56 -0.77
N SER A 113 25.08 -0.50 -0.14
CA SER A 113 25.97 -1.49 -0.79
C SER A 113 25.30 -2.27 -1.95
N LYS A 114 23.97 -2.27 -2.01
CA LYS A 114 23.17 -2.97 -3.02
C LYS A 114 22.72 -2.06 -4.16
N ILE A 115 22.93 -0.76 -4.05
CA ILE A 115 22.50 0.20 -5.08
C ILE A 115 23.33 -0.02 -6.36
N THR A 116 22.62 -0.10 -7.49
CA THR A 116 23.21 -0.16 -8.82
C THR A 116 22.55 0.89 -9.72
N PRO A 117 23.06 1.13 -10.94
CA PRO A 117 22.38 2.02 -11.90
C PRO A 117 20.94 1.59 -12.27
N ARG A 118 20.58 0.32 -12.01
CA ARG A 118 19.23 -0.22 -12.24
C ARG A 118 18.31 -0.03 -11.03
N THR A 119 18.83 0.33 -9.86
CA THR A 119 17.99 0.60 -8.69
C THR A 119 17.10 1.81 -8.96
N LYS A 120 15.80 1.67 -8.65
CA LYS A 120 14.80 2.73 -8.83
C LYS A 120 13.97 3.01 -7.59
N ALA A 121 13.83 2.04 -6.69
CA ALA A 121 13.05 2.21 -5.48
C ALA A 121 13.59 1.36 -4.33
N ILE A 122 13.19 1.76 -3.13
CA ILE A 122 13.34 0.99 -1.88
C ILE A 122 11.93 0.74 -1.34
N ILE A 123 11.62 -0.52 -1.02
CA ILE A 123 10.43 -0.89 -0.23
C ILE A 123 10.90 -1.18 1.19
N GLY A 124 10.60 -0.26 2.10
CA GLY A 124 10.77 -0.46 3.54
C GLY A 124 9.49 -1.02 4.15
N VAL A 125 9.62 -2.10 4.93
CA VAL A 125 8.48 -2.74 5.60
C VAL A 125 8.42 -2.25 7.04
N HIS A 126 7.24 -1.81 7.50
CA HIS A 126 7.01 -1.52 8.91
C HIS A 126 6.62 -2.79 9.66
N LEU A 127 7.61 -3.65 9.91
CA LEU A 127 7.36 -5.01 10.38
C LEU A 127 6.75 -5.00 11.78
N TYR A 128 5.69 -5.79 11.98
CA TYR A 128 4.96 -5.92 13.24
C TYR A 128 4.41 -4.60 13.81
N GLY A 129 4.25 -3.58 12.97
CA GLY A 129 3.82 -2.24 13.39
C GLY A 129 4.94 -1.35 13.89
N GLN A 130 6.20 -1.80 13.82
CA GLN A 130 7.36 -0.98 14.09
C GLN A 130 7.81 -0.25 12.83
N VAL A 131 7.87 1.07 12.89
CA VAL A 131 8.34 1.91 11.77
C VAL A 131 9.82 1.63 11.52
N PHE A 132 10.23 1.49 10.24
CA PHE A 132 11.63 1.31 9.88
C PHE A 132 12.38 2.65 10.00
N ASN A 133 13.70 2.66 9.87
CA ASN A 133 14.46 3.90 9.97
C ASN A 133 14.16 4.83 8.78
N ILE A 134 13.18 5.71 8.98
CA ILE A 134 12.66 6.63 7.95
C ILE A 134 13.75 7.61 7.54
N GLU A 135 14.38 8.28 8.51
CA GLU A 135 15.35 9.34 8.22
C GLU A 135 16.50 8.84 7.36
N ALA A 136 17.14 7.74 7.77
CA ALA A 136 18.25 7.18 7.02
C ALA A 136 17.83 6.69 5.62
N THR A 137 16.64 6.10 5.50
CA THR A 137 16.16 5.61 4.20
C THR A 137 15.76 6.76 3.27
N GLN A 138 15.16 7.83 3.81
CA GLN A 138 14.86 9.06 3.05
C GLN A 138 16.14 9.72 2.55
N ASP A 139 17.16 9.87 3.41
CA ASP A 139 18.46 10.43 3.02
C ASP A 139 19.09 9.64 1.86
N ILE A 140 19.05 8.31 1.91
CA ILE A 140 19.52 7.43 0.83
C ILE A 140 18.69 7.65 -0.46
N CYS A 141 17.37 7.71 -0.34
CA CYS A 141 16.49 7.91 -1.49
C CYS A 141 16.74 9.25 -2.17
N GLU A 142 16.90 10.32 -1.41
CA GLU A 142 17.20 11.65 -1.93
C GLU A 142 18.58 11.70 -2.60
N HIS A 143 19.62 11.14 -1.97
CA HIS A 143 20.97 11.14 -2.50
C HIS A 143 21.08 10.39 -3.84
N HIS A 144 20.34 9.28 -3.98
CA HIS A 144 20.39 8.41 -5.15
C HIS A 144 19.23 8.58 -6.13
N ASN A 145 18.32 9.54 -5.88
CA ASN A 145 17.10 9.76 -6.66
C ASN A 145 16.27 8.47 -6.83
N LEU A 146 16.01 7.80 -5.70
CA LEU A 146 15.18 6.59 -5.61
C LEU A 146 13.81 6.92 -5.03
N VAL A 147 12.80 6.14 -5.42
CA VAL A 147 11.46 6.24 -4.83
C VAL A 147 11.39 5.44 -3.52
N MET A 148 10.88 6.07 -2.47
CA MET A 148 10.58 5.38 -1.21
C MET A 148 9.13 4.88 -1.20
N ILE A 149 8.96 3.57 -1.04
CA ILE A 149 7.67 2.91 -0.88
C ILE A 149 7.63 2.31 0.53
N GLU A 150 6.55 2.57 1.24
CA GLU A 150 6.32 2.04 2.58
C GLU A 150 5.34 0.87 2.49
N ASP A 151 5.79 -0.34 2.83
CA ASP A 151 4.89 -1.45 3.11
C ASP A 151 4.40 -1.32 4.57
N ALA A 152 3.29 -0.59 4.71
CA ALA A 152 2.59 -0.33 5.97
C ALA A 152 1.48 -1.36 6.25
N CYS A 153 1.49 -2.52 5.57
CA CYS A 153 0.46 -3.55 5.70
C CYS A 153 0.34 -4.15 7.12
N GLN A 154 1.22 -3.80 8.06
CA GLN A 154 1.18 -4.22 9.47
C GLN A 154 1.17 -3.02 10.45
N ALA A 155 0.98 -1.79 9.94
CA ALA A 155 1.35 -0.57 10.66
C ALA A 155 0.30 0.56 10.57
N HIS A 156 -0.98 0.23 10.34
CA HIS A 156 -2.09 1.19 10.14
C HIS A 156 -2.08 2.40 11.09
N GLY A 157 -1.83 2.20 12.38
CA GLY A 157 -1.81 3.26 13.39
C GLY A 157 -0.41 3.61 13.91
N ALA A 158 0.64 2.96 13.42
CA ALA A 158 2.00 3.22 13.87
C ALA A 158 2.44 4.63 13.50
N SER A 159 3.32 5.20 14.32
CA SER A 159 3.85 6.54 14.09
C SER A 159 5.34 6.59 14.37
N TRP A 160 6.00 7.49 13.67
CA TRP A 160 7.36 7.88 13.95
C TRP A 160 7.38 9.39 14.13
N ARG A 161 7.76 9.83 15.33
CA ARG A 161 7.51 11.19 15.81
C ARG A 161 6.01 11.52 15.67
N GLU A 162 5.68 12.67 15.08
CA GLU A 162 4.30 13.15 14.89
C GLU A 162 3.64 12.65 13.59
N HIS A 163 4.33 11.86 12.78
CA HIS A 163 3.83 11.41 11.48
C HIS A 163 3.52 9.91 11.49
N LYS A 164 2.49 9.50 10.75
CA LYS A 164 2.05 8.11 10.69
C LYS A 164 2.80 7.32 9.62
N ALA A 165 2.96 6.02 9.87
CA ALA A 165 3.40 5.08 8.85
C ALA A 165 2.54 5.20 7.58
N GLY A 166 3.17 5.14 6.41
CA GLY A 166 2.51 5.35 5.11
C GLY A 166 2.34 6.82 4.70
N SER A 167 2.88 7.78 5.45
CA SER A 167 2.86 9.21 5.09
C SER A 167 4.23 9.77 4.68
N PHE A 168 5.31 8.99 4.78
CA PHE A 168 6.67 9.43 4.51
C PHE A 168 7.08 9.31 3.03
N GLY A 169 6.42 8.44 2.28
CA GLY A 169 6.61 8.20 0.84
C GLY A 169 5.30 7.76 0.18
N ILE A 170 5.34 6.67 -0.61
CA ILE A 170 4.13 6.01 -1.12
C ILE A 170 3.75 4.88 -0.16
N GLY A 171 2.72 5.09 0.66
CA GLY A 171 2.26 4.12 1.64
C GLY A 171 1.36 3.05 1.05
N CYS A 172 1.53 1.80 1.46
CA CYS A 172 0.72 0.66 1.05
C CYS A 172 0.20 -0.10 2.27
N PHE A 173 -1.11 -0.30 2.36
CA PHE A 173 -1.78 -0.96 3.48
C PHE A 173 -2.55 -2.20 3.04
N SER A 174 -2.79 -3.10 3.98
CA SER A 174 -3.57 -4.33 3.80
C SER A 174 -4.65 -4.40 4.85
N PHE A 175 -5.86 -4.72 4.42
CA PHE A 175 -7.03 -4.90 5.29
C PHE A 175 -7.47 -6.37 5.33
N TYR A 176 -6.50 -7.29 5.28
CA TYR A 176 -6.73 -8.73 5.47
C TYR A 176 -7.25 -9.01 6.90
N PRO A 177 -7.97 -10.11 7.18
CA PRO A 177 -8.68 -10.30 8.45
C PRO A 177 -7.82 -10.33 9.70
N THR A 178 -6.51 -10.57 9.57
CA THR A 178 -5.57 -10.60 10.71
C THR A 178 -4.83 -9.28 10.94
N LYS A 179 -5.15 -8.23 10.19
CA LYS A 179 -4.53 -6.90 10.30
C LYS A 179 -5.22 -6.08 11.39
N ASN A 180 -4.59 -4.97 11.79
CA ASN A 180 -5.12 -4.07 12.83
C ASN A 180 -6.49 -3.48 12.47
N MET A 181 -6.74 -3.32 11.16
CA MET A 181 -8.02 -2.96 10.56
C MET A 181 -8.30 -3.93 9.41
N THR A 182 -9.56 -4.23 9.13
CA THR A 182 -9.93 -5.22 8.11
C THR A 182 -11.10 -4.76 7.28
N THR A 183 -11.16 -5.23 6.04
CA THR A 183 -12.31 -5.11 5.13
C THR A 183 -12.72 -6.49 4.61
N GLY A 184 -12.28 -7.55 5.30
CA GLY A 184 -12.29 -8.93 4.80
C GLY A 184 -11.12 -9.16 3.85
N GLU A 185 -11.12 -8.50 2.70
CA GLU A 185 -9.97 -8.34 1.81
C GLU A 185 -9.91 -6.89 1.35
N GLY A 186 -8.71 -6.36 1.19
CA GLY A 186 -8.54 -4.97 0.77
C GLY A 186 -7.12 -4.44 0.93
N GLY A 187 -6.88 -3.30 0.31
CA GLY A 187 -5.69 -2.50 0.53
C GLY A 187 -5.95 -1.02 0.29
N MET A 188 -4.95 -0.22 0.60
CA MET A 188 -4.96 1.23 0.37
C MET A 188 -3.58 1.67 -0.08
N ILE A 189 -3.52 2.61 -1.02
CA ILE A 189 -2.31 3.38 -1.31
C ILE A 189 -2.52 4.78 -0.74
N THR A 190 -1.53 5.33 -0.05
CA THR A 190 -1.50 6.73 0.38
C THR A 190 -0.33 7.46 -0.26
N THR A 191 -0.54 8.73 -0.61
CA THR A 191 0.52 9.58 -1.17
C THR A 191 0.12 11.05 -1.11
N ASN A 192 1.13 11.92 -1.10
CA ASN A 192 0.96 13.37 -1.29
C ASN A 192 1.25 13.81 -2.73
N ASP A 193 1.63 12.87 -3.61
CA ASP A 193 1.90 13.16 -5.02
C ASP A 193 0.64 12.93 -5.87
N GLN A 194 0.13 14.03 -6.43
CA GLN A 194 -1.07 14.03 -7.26
C GLN A 194 -0.92 13.20 -8.54
N ASP A 195 0.28 13.15 -9.14
CA ASP A 195 0.55 12.37 -10.35
C ASP A 195 0.58 10.88 -10.05
N ILE A 196 1.20 10.47 -8.94
CA ILE A 196 1.15 9.09 -8.44
C ILE A 196 -0.30 8.71 -8.15
N ALA A 197 -1.06 9.55 -7.44
CA ALA A 197 -2.45 9.28 -7.12
C ALA A 197 -3.32 9.12 -8.38
N CYS A 198 -3.13 9.98 -9.38
CA CYS A 198 -3.79 9.88 -10.69
C CYS A 198 -3.46 8.56 -11.40
N LYS A 199 -2.18 8.19 -11.49
CA LYS A 199 -1.74 6.93 -12.11
C LYS A 199 -2.32 5.72 -11.38
N CYS A 200 -2.29 5.70 -10.05
CA CYS A 200 -2.87 4.63 -9.25
C CYS A 200 -4.37 4.45 -9.54
N ARG A 201 -5.14 5.54 -9.63
CA ARG A 201 -6.58 5.48 -9.96
C ARG A 201 -6.84 4.94 -11.36
N LEU A 202 -6.03 5.33 -12.35
CA LEU A 202 -6.10 4.77 -13.71
C LEU A 202 -5.77 3.28 -13.71
N LEU A 203 -4.62 2.91 -13.15
CA LEU A 203 -4.15 1.52 -13.10
C LEU A 203 -5.13 0.61 -12.36
N ARG A 204 -5.78 1.09 -11.31
CA ARG A 204 -6.78 0.33 -10.55
C ARG A 204 -8.01 -0.09 -11.37
N ASN A 205 -8.42 0.73 -12.33
CA ASN A 205 -9.66 0.58 -13.10
C ASN A 205 -9.37 0.49 -14.60
N HIS A 206 -8.65 -0.54 -15.02
CA HIS A 206 -8.39 -0.87 -16.42
C HIS A 206 -7.75 0.25 -17.24
N GLY A 207 -7.03 1.20 -16.62
CA GLY A 207 -6.48 2.38 -17.30
C GLY A 207 -7.55 3.34 -17.82
N GLN A 208 -8.75 3.31 -17.25
CA GLN A 208 -9.90 4.07 -17.72
C GLN A 208 -9.84 5.52 -17.20
N ALA A 209 -9.57 6.46 -18.11
CA ALA A 209 -9.54 7.90 -17.80
C ALA A 209 -10.92 8.54 -17.84
N GLU A 210 -11.77 8.08 -18.77
CA GLU A 210 -13.18 8.45 -18.91
C GLU A 210 -13.97 7.17 -19.18
N ARG A 211 -15.30 7.19 -18.97
CA ARG A 211 -16.13 5.99 -19.16
C ARG A 211 -15.91 5.38 -20.56
N TYR A 212 -15.45 4.14 -20.61
CA TYR A 212 -15.06 3.38 -21.82
C TYR A 212 -13.88 3.92 -22.62
N ARG A 213 -13.10 4.87 -22.09
CA ARG A 213 -11.86 5.36 -22.68
C ARG A 213 -10.65 4.93 -21.84
N HIS A 214 -9.86 4.03 -22.40
CA HIS A 214 -8.70 3.42 -21.75
C HIS A 214 -7.42 3.98 -22.36
N THR A 215 -6.59 4.65 -21.56
CA THR A 215 -5.40 5.39 -22.03
C THR A 215 -4.09 4.70 -21.72
N ILE A 216 -4.08 3.77 -20.76
CA ILE A 216 -2.93 2.95 -20.39
C ILE A 216 -3.41 1.51 -20.13
N LEU A 217 -2.47 0.56 -20.09
CA LEU A 217 -2.77 -0.78 -19.59
C LEU A 217 -2.94 -0.71 -18.07
N GLY A 218 -4.09 -1.18 -17.57
CA GLY A 218 -4.37 -1.26 -16.14
C GLY A 218 -4.95 -2.62 -15.73
N TYR A 219 -5.39 -2.68 -14.49
CA TYR A 219 -5.84 -3.87 -13.78
C TYR A 219 -7.28 -3.71 -13.33
N ASN A 220 -7.89 -4.81 -12.86
CA ASN A 220 -9.12 -4.73 -12.09
C ASN A 220 -8.80 -4.91 -10.61
N ALA A 221 -8.42 -3.83 -9.94
CA ALA A 221 -8.04 -3.83 -8.53
C ALA A 221 -9.00 -2.98 -7.69
N ARG A 222 -10.26 -2.87 -8.11
CA ARG A 222 -11.28 -2.01 -7.50
C ARG A 222 -11.81 -2.62 -6.20
N MET A 223 -11.80 -1.86 -5.11
CA MET A 223 -12.45 -2.26 -3.87
C MET A 223 -13.98 -2.28 -4.04
N THR A 224 -14.64 -3.21 -3.35
CA THR A 224 -16.11 -3.29 -3.33
C THR A 224 -16.69 -2.32 -2.30
N GLU A 225 -17.95 -1.91 -2.50
CA GLU A 225 -18.65 -1.07 -1.53
C GLU A 225 -18.82 -1.80 -0.18
N ILE A 226 -19.00 -3.12 -0.20
CA ILE A 226 -19.10 -3.93 1.02
C ILE A 226 -17.78 -3.89 1.81
N ALA A 227 -16.65 -4.08 1.14
CA ALA A 227 -15.34 -4.01 1.79
C ALA A 227 -15.10 -2.61 2.38
N ALA A 228 -15.43 -1.55 1.64
CA ALA A 228 -15.27 -0.18 2.13
C ALA A 228 -16.17 0.13 3.33
N VAL A 229 -17.41 -0.38 3.38
CA VAL A 229 -18.29 -0.23 4.55
C VAL A 229 -17.69 -0.88 5.79
N ILE A 230 -17.03 -2.05 5.65
CA ILE A 230 -16.35 -2.70 6.80
C ILE A 230 -15.14 -1.86 7.28
N GLY A 231 -14.51 -1.08 6.39
CA GLY A 231 -13.33 -0.28 6.70
C GLY A 231 -13.61 1.08 7.33
N LEU A 232 -14.84 1.59 7.20
CA LEU A 232 -15.32 2.85 7.78
C LEU A 232 -15.71 2.69 9.24
#